data_AF-A0A849QIW2-F1
#
_entry.id   AF-A0A849QIW2-F1
#
_cell.length_a   1.000
_cell.length_b   1.000
_cell.length_c   1.000
_cell.angle_alpha   90.00
_cell.angle_beta   90.00
_cell.angle_gamma   90.00
#
_symmetry.space_group_name_H-M   'P 1'
#
loop_
_entity.id
_entity.type
_entity.pdbx_description
1 polymer ?
#
loop_
_entity_poly.entity_id
_entity_poly.type
_entity_poly.pdbx_seq_one_letter_code
_entity_poly.pdbx_strand_id
1 'polypeptide(L)'
;TLKPNPAAPEYTSKFGSPVLDIKTRDGKIVDVNVIRGAPCGSTWKMAEKLIGMSVSDAPARAGLLIQQYPCRAVRGNTGGIHESAQIHKKAVERALIDEK
;
A
#
# COMPACT_ATOMS: atom_id res chain seq x y z
N THR A 1 25.58 -14.25 -16.89
CA THR A 1 24.29 -14.35 -16.18
C THR A 1 24.54 -14.29 -14.68
N LEU A 2 23.73 -13.54 -13.92
CA LEU A 2 23.80 -13.54 -12.46
C LEU A 2 23.47 -14.95 -11.93
N LYS A 3 24.28 -15.46 -11.00
CA LYS A 3 23.99 -16.74 -10.33
C LYS A 3 22.82 -16.55 -9.35
N PRO A 4 21.91 -17.53 -9.20
CA PRO A 4 20.83 -17.44 -8.23
C PRO A 4 21.38 -17.26 -6.81
N ASN A 5 20.87 -16.26 -6.09
CA ASN A 5 21.19 -16.05 -4.68
C ASN A 5 20.05 -16.63 -3.83
N PRO A 6 20.31 -17.57 -2.90
CA PRO A 6 19.31 -18.12 -2.00
C PRO A 6 18.51 -17.08 -1.19
N ALA A 7 19.08 -15.90 -0.95
CA ALA A 7 18.40 -14.81 -0.23
C ALA A 7 17.42 -14.00 -1.10
N ALA A 8 17.47 -14.15 -2.43
CA ALA A 8 16.64 -13.35 -3.33
C ALA A 8 15.12 -13.58 -3.18
N PRO A 9 14.61 -14.83 -3.02
CA PRO A 9 13.17 -15.06 -2.86
C PRO A 9 12.58 -14.39 -1.62
N GLU A 10 13.26 -14.51 -0.47
CA GLU A 10 12.81 -13.89 0.77
C GLU A 10 12.76 -12.36 0.63
N TYR A 11 13.82 -11.76 0.10
CA TYR A 11 13.88 -10.32 -0.08
C TYR A 11 12.83 -9.81 -1.08
N THR A 12 12.70 -10.46 -2.24
CA THR A 12 11.77 -10.04 -3.29
C THR A 12 10.31 -10.26 -2.92
N SER A 13 10.00 -11.21 -2.04
CA SER A 13 8.64 -11.45 -1.55
C SER A 13 8.03 -10.24 -0.83
N LYS A 14 8.86 -9.37 -0.25
CA LYS A 14 8.40 -8.16 0.47
C LYS A 14 8.05 -7.00 -0.46
N PHE A 15 8.41 -7.08 -1.74
CA PHE A 15 8.23 -5.99 -2.69
C PHE A 15 7.30 -6.34 -3.85
N GLY A 16 6.53 -5.36 -4.31
CA GLY A 16 5.67 -5.49 -5.49
C GLY A 16 4.35 -4.75 -5.33
N SER A 17 3.28 -5.31 -5.93
CA SER A 17 1.94 -4.78 -5.71
C SER A 17 1.55 -4.91 -4.23
N PRO A 18 0.98 -3.85 -3.63
CA PRO A 18 0.70 -3.82 -2.20
C PRO A 18 -0.31 -4.90 -1.80
N VAL A 19 0.00 -5.60 -0.72
CA VAL A 19 -0.88 -6.56 -0.04
C VAL A 19 -0.87 -6.19 1.44
N LEU A 20 -2.04 -5.97 2.00
CA LEU A 20 -2.25 -5.45 3.35
C LEU A 20 -3.15 -6.39 4.13
N ASP A 21 -2.90 -6.49 5.42
CA ASP A 21 -3.82 -7.04 6.42
C ASP A 21 -4.23 -5.87 7.32
N ILE A 22 -5.52 -5.54 7.32
CA ILE A 22 -6.07 -4.38 8.04
C ILE A 22 -6.99 -4.92 9.11
N LYS A 23 -6.88 -4.37 10.33
CA LYS A 23 -7.83 -4.64 11.41
C LYS A 23 -8.65 -3.41 11.70
N THR A 24 -9.94 -3.61 11.92
CA THR A 24 -10.86 -2.52 12.25
C THR A 24 -11.48 -2.70 13.63
N ARG A 25 -11.87 -1.58 14.25
CA ARG A 25 -12.68 -1.54 15.46
C ARG A 25 -13.57 -0.32 15.41
N ASP A 26 -14.86 -0.50 15.68
CA ASP A 26 -15.84 0.59 15.75
C ASP A 26 -15.85 1.47 14.47
N GLY A 27 -15.67 0.84 13.29
CA GLY A 27 -15.63 1.52 11.99
C GLY A 27 -14.35 2.31 11.71
N LYS A 28 -13.28 2.11 12.50
CA LYS A 28 -11.97 2.73 12.32
C LYS A 28 -10.87 1.70 12.15
N ILE A 29 -9.83 2.08 11.42
CA ILE A 29 -8.61 1.26 11.30
C ILE A 29 -7.82 1.34 12.61
N VAL A 30 -7.50 0.20 13.19
CA VAL A 30 -6.68 0.11 14.41
C VAL A 30 -5.28 -0.44 14.16
N ASP A 31 -5.09 -1.21 13.08
CA ASP A 31 -3.80 -1.78 12.70
C ASP A 31 -3.75 -2.00 11.18
N VAL A 32 -2.55 -1.85 10.60
CA VAL A 32 -2.28 -2.10 9.18
C VAL A 32 -0.94 -2.78 9.04
N ASN A 33 -0.97 -4.09 8.80
CA ASN A 33 0.21 -4.89 8.52
C ASN A 33 0.48 -4.95 7.01
N VAL A 34 1.70 -4.59 6.59
CA VAL A 34 2.11 -4.61 5.18
C VAL A 34 2.80 -5.93 4.88
N ILE A 35 2.08 -6.86 4.26
CA ILE A 35 2.60 -8.16 3.82
C ILE A 35 3.58 -7.97 2.67
N ARG A 36 3.23 -7.11 1.72
CA ARG A 36 4.06 -6.74 0.56
C ARG A 36 3.83 -5.30 0.19
N GLY A 37 4.89 -4.55 -0.10
CA GLY A 37 4.82 -3.11 -0.36
C GLY A 37 5.57 -2.65 -1.61
N ALA A 38 5.31 -1.42 -2.02
CA ALA A 38 6.03 -0.79 -3.10
C ALA A 38 7.48 -0.50 -2.68
N PRO A 39 8.49 -0.81 -3.52
CA PRO A 39 9.91 -0.70 -3.15
C PRO A 39 10.38 0.73 -2.81
N CYS A 40 9.58 1.75 -3.13
CA CYS A 40 9.87 3.13 -2.75
C CYS A 40 9.52 3.47 -1.30
N GLY A 41 8.91 2.55 -0.54
CA GLY A 41 8.54 2.80 0.87
C GLY A 41 7.15 3.40 1.06
N SER A 42 6.47 3.80 -0.02
CA SER A 42 5.20 4.53 0.06
C SER A 42 4.08 3.74 0.74
N THR A 43 4.04 2.42 0.56
CA THR A 43 3.02 1.55 1.16
C THR A 43 3.08 1.55 2.68
N TRP A 44 4.28 1.43 3.27
CA TRP A 44 4.46 1.49 4.72
C TRP A 44 4.12 2.87 5.26
N LYS A 45 4.55 3.94 4.57
CA LYS A 45 4.24 5.30 5.03
C LYS A 45 2.73 5.61 4.99
N MET A 46 2.05 5.08 3.98
CA MET A 46 0.61 5.15 3.88
C MET A 46 -0.05 4.36 5.01
N ALA A 47 0.37 3.11 5.25
CA ALA A 47 -0.18 2.23 6.28
C ALA A 47 -0.15 2.88 7.68
N GLU A 48 1.00 3.44 8.08
CA GLU A 48 1.13 4.20 9.35
C GLU A 48 0.09 5.31 9.48
N LYS A 49 -0.20 6.01 8.39
CA LYS A 49 -1.09 7.17 8.38
C LYS A 49 -2.57 6.81 8.28
N LEU A 50 -2.91 5.56 7.96
CA LEU A 50 -4.30 5.11 7.90
C LEU A 50 -4.85 4.76 9.28
N ILE A 51 -4.01 4.50 10.28
CA ILE A 51 -4.43 4.18 11.64
C ILE A 51 -5.27 5.34 12.21
N GLY A 52 -6.44 5.02 12.74
CA GLY A 52 -7.42 5.96 13.28
C GLY A 52 -8.38 6.55 12.24
N MET A 53 -8.17 6.33 10.94
CA MET A 53 -9.10 6.75 9.89
C MET A 53 -10.35 5.88 9.86
N SER A 54 -11.46 6.45 9.38
CA SER A 54 -12.68 5.71 9.12
C SER A 54 -12.46 4.71 7.97
N VAL A 55 -13.13 3.57 8.04
CA VAL A 55 -13.07 2.55 6.97
C VAL A 55 -13.57 3.10 5.62
N SER A 56 -14.51 4.06 5.64
CA SER A 56 -15.06 4.68 4.42
C SER A 56 -14.05 5.62 3.73
N ASP A 57 -13.25 6.35 4.50
CA ASP A 57 -12.32 7.34 3.94
C ASP A 57 -10.96 6.73 3.63
N ALA A 58 -10.59 5.64 4.29
CA ALA A 58 -9.27 5.02 4.20
C ALA A 58 -8.83 4.71 2.76
N PRO A 59 -9.67 4.13 1.87
CA PRO A 59 -9.28 3.90 0.47
C PRO A 59 -8.90 5.17 -0.30
N ALA A 60 -9.71 6.22 -0.18
CA ALA A 60 -9.43 7.49 -0.86
C ALA A 60 -8.18 8.17 -0.29
N ARG A 61 -8.04 8.14 1.05
CA ARG A 61 -6.86 8.65 1.76
C ARG A 61 -5.59 7.91 1.38
N ALA A 62 -5.65 6.59 1.25
CA ALA A 62 -4.53 5.76 0.79
C ALA A 62 -3.99 6.25 -0.56
N GLY A 63 -4.88 6.43 -1.55
CA GLY A 63 -4.50 6.97 -2.85
C GLY A 63 -3.88 8.37 -2.78
N LEU A 64 -4.38 9.26 -1.93
CA LEU A 64 -3.82 10.61 -1.74
C LEU A 64 -2.43 10.59 -1.10
N LEU A 65 -2.26 9.80 -0.04
CA LEU A 65 -1.00 9.71 0.73
C LEU A 65 0.17 9.25 -0.14
N ILE A 66 -0.07 8.31 -1.06
CA ILE A 66 0.94 7.82 -2.00
C ILE A 66 1.40 8.92 -2.97
N GLN A 67 0.49 9.78 -3.41
CA GLN A 67 0.81 10.89 -4.32
C GLN A 67 1.63 11.99 -3.61
N GLN A 68 1.39 12.18 -2.32
CA GLN A 68 2.13 13.13 -1.46
C GLN A 68 3.50 12.61 -1.01
N TYR A 69 3.71 11.30 -0.98
CA TYR A 69 5.00 10.68 -0.68
C TYR A 69 6.00 10.90 -1.84
N PRO A 70 7.34 10.87 -1.62
CA PRO A 70 8.36 10.83 -2.67
C PRO A 70 8.36 9.49 -3.44
N CYS A 71 7.19 9.07 -3.92
CA CYS A 71 7.04 7.93 -4.82
C CYS A 71 7.80 8.19 -6.12
N ARG A 72 8.43 7.13 -6.65
CA ARG A 72 9.22 7.17 -7.90
C ARG A 72 8.40 6.96 -9.16
N ALA A 73 7.07 6.85 -9.05
CA ALA A 73 6.20 6.80 -10.22
C ALA A 73 6.28 8.12 -11.01
N VAL A 74 6.18 8.04 -12.33
CA VAL A 74 6.17 9.22 -13.22
C VAL A 74 5.05 10.16 -12.81
N ARG A 75 5.35 11.45 -12.73
CA ARG A 75 4.39 12.52 -12.38
C ARG A 75 3.99 13.29 -13.64
N GLY A 76 2.74 13.76 -13.67
CA GLY A 76 2.14 14.45 -14.80
C GLY A 76 0.63 14.22 -14.82
N ASN A 77 -0.04 14.67 -15.87
CA ASN A 77 -1.51 14.60 -15.96
C ASN A 77 -2.05 13.19 -16.23
N THR A 78 -1.22 12.27 -16.73
CA THR A 78 -1.68 10.95 -17.21
C THR A 78 -0.77 9.82 -16.70
N GLY A 79 -1.38 8.78 -16.15
CA GLY A 79 -0.68 7.55 -15.71
C GLY A 79 0.25 7.74 -14.51
N GLY A 80 1.10 6.73 -14.26
CA GLY A 80 2.17 6.80 -13.27
C GLY A 80 1.67 7.01 -11.84
N ILE A 81 1.80 8.22 -11.31
CA ILE A 81 1.46 8.55 -9.92
C ILE A 81 -0.04 8.35 -9.61
N HIS A 82 -0.92 8.60 -10.57
CA HIS A 82 -2.36 8.35 -10.42
C HIS A 82 -2.69 6.86 -10.44
N GLU A 83 -1.99 6.08 -11.27
CA GLU A 83 -2.14 4.63 -11.29
C GLU A 83 -1.62 4.00 -9.98
N SER A 84 -0.48 4.48 -9.47
CA SER A 84 0.04 4.11 -8.15
C SER A 84 -0.98 4.39 -7.05
N ALA A 85 -1.65 5.54 -7.10
CA ALA A 85 -2.73 5.87 -6.17
C ALA A 85 -3.90 4.88 -6.27
N GLN A 86 -4.33 4.51 -7.48
CA GLN A 86 -5.40 3.53 -7.68
C GLN A 86 -5.01 2.13 -7.20
N ILE A 87 -3.76 1.71 -7.43
CA ILE A 87 -3.24 0.42 -6.96
C ILE A 87 -3.34 0.32 -5.43
N HIS A 88 -2.92 1.37 -4.73
CA HIS A 88 -2.95 1.39 -3.27
C HIS A 88 -4.36 1.55 -2.70
N LYS A 89 -5.20 2.38 -3.34
CA LYS A 89 -6.63 2.46 -3.01
C LYS A 89 -7.28 1.07 -3.06
N LYS A 90 -7.11 0.36 -4.18
CA LYS A 90 -7.65 -1.00 -4.37
C LYS A 90 -7.10 -2.01 -3.38
N ALA A 91 -5.83 -1.89 -2.98
CA ALA A 91 -5.25 -2.76 -1.97
C ALA A 91 -5.91 -2.58 -0.60
N VAL A 92 -6.21 -1.33 -0.22
CA VAL A 92 -6.97 -1.04 1.02
C VAL A 92 -8.41 -1.54 0.92
N GLU A 93 -9.08 -1.33 -0.22
CA GLU A 93 -10.45 -1.84 -0.45
C GLU A 93 -10.51 -3.37 -0.29
N ARG A 94 -9.55 -4.09 -0.89
CA ARG A 94 -9.47 -5.55 -0.78
C ARG A 94 -9.24 -6.00 0.67
N ALA A 95 -8.27 -5.40 1.35
CA ALA A 95 -7.98 -5.76 2.73
C ALA A 95 -9.15 -5.50 3.69
N LEU A 96 -9.95 -4.46 3.45
CA LEU A 96 -11.19 -4.18 4.21
C LEU A 96 -12.34 -5.14 3.87
N ILE A 97 -12.32 -5.78 2.71
CA ILE A 97 -13.28 -6.84 2.36
C ILE A 97 -12.87 -8.16 3.04
N ASP A 98 -11.58 -8.47 3.02
CA ASP A 98 -11.03 -9.72 3.56
C ASP A 98 -11.06 -9.77 5.12
N GLU A 99 -11.18 -8.63 5.79
CA GLU A 99 -11.29 -8.54 7.26
C GLU A 99 -12.68 -8.91 7.80
N LYS A 100 -13.72 -8.87 6.97
CA LYS A 100 -15.11 -9.16 7.35
C LYS A 100 -15.43 -10.64 7.28
#